data_AF-A0A934LB99-F1
#
_entry.id   AF-A0A934LB99-F1
#
_cell.length_a   1.000
_cell.length_b   1.000
_cell.length_c   1.000
_cell.angle_alpha   90.00
_cell.angle_beta   90.00
_cell.angle_gamma   90.00
#
_symmetry.space_group_name_H-M   'P 1'
#
loop_
_entity.id
_entity.type
_entity.pdbx_description
1 polymer ?
#
loop_
_entity_poly.entity_id
_entity_poly.type
_entity_poly.pdbx_seq_one_letter_code
_entity_poly.pdbx_strand_id
1 'polypeptide(L)'
;MSKELVNLEHLGKLAPEPGTRGEIAGLLTSGAERLADARNAGLALSSRFDLAYNAAHAFSLAALRWHGYRSENCYLVFQLPAVHSL
;
A
#
# COMPACT_ATOMS: atom_id res chain seq x y z
N MET A 1 -16.25 -9.88 -7.45
CA MET A 1 -15.49 -9.61 -6.21
C MET A 1 -14.73 -10.85 -5.81
N SER A 2 -13.48 -10.71 -5.37
CA SER A 2 -12.69 -11.85 -4.88
C SER A 2 -13.22 -12.30 -3.51
N LYS A 3 -13.15 -13.61 -3.21
CA LYS A 3 -13.61 -14.17 -1.92
C LYS A 3 -12.80 -13.62 -0.74
N GLU A 4 -11.54 -13.32 -0.98
CA GLU A 4 -10.59 -12.82 0.00
C GLU A 4 -10.97 -11.42 0.50
N LEU A 5 -11.40 -10.53 -0.40
CA LEU A 5 -11.87 -9.18 -0.02
C LEU A 5 -13.13 -9.23 0.84
N VAL A 6 -14.09 -10.09 0.48
CA VAL A 6 -15.32 -10.32 1.26
C VAL A 6 -15.00 -10.87 2.64
N ASN A 7 -14.06 -11.82 2.73
CA ASN A 7 -13.61 -12.37 4.01
C ASN A 7 -12.95 -11.29 4.89
N LEU A 8 -12.14 -10.40 4.30
CA LEU A 8 -11.49 -9.32 5.04
C LEU A 8 -12.47 -8.23 5.50
N GLU A 9 -13.50 -7.94 4.72
CA GLU A 9 -14.62 -7.09 5.13
C GLU A 9 -15.36 -7.70 6.33
N HIS A 10 -15.75 -8.99 6.26
CA HIS A 10 -16.42 -9.67 7.37
C HIS A 10 -15.56 -9.73 8.65
N LEU A 11 -14.23 -9.74 8.51
CA LEU A 11 -13.28 -9.70 9.62
C LEU A 11 -13.02 -8.27 10.14
N GLY A 12 -13.68 -7.24 9.60
CA GLY A 12 -13.50 -5.85 10.00
C GLY A 12 -12.13 -5.26 9.64
N LYS A 13 -11.43 -5.85 8.67
CA LYS A 13 -10.11 -5.38 8.21
C LYS A 13 -10.21 -4.41 7.03
N LEU A 14 -11.33 -4.45 6.32
CA LEU A 14 -11.66 -3.55 5.22
C LEU A 14 -13.01 -2.91 5.50
N ALA A 15 -13.09 -1.59 5.34
CA ALA A 15 -14.34 -0.85 5.33
C ALA A 15 -14.88 -0.77 3.90
N PRO A 16 -16.18 -1.01 3.67
CA PRO A 16 -16.83 -0.67 2.40
C PRO A 16 -16.91 0.86 2.28
N GLU A 17 -15.95 1.44 1.56
CA GLU A 17 -15.85 2.87 1.29
C GLU A 17 -15.24 3.06 -0.11
N PRO A 18 -16.07 3.35 -1.13
CA PRO A 18 -15.59 3.51 -2.50
C PRO A 18 -14.59 4.64 -2.63
N GLY A 19 -13.45 4.37 -3.28
CA GLY A 19 -12.52 5.43 -3.63
C GLY A 19 -13.05 6.32 -4.73
N THR A 20 -12.72 7.61 -4.67
CA THR A 20 -13.02 8.51 -5.79
C THR A 20 -12.05 8.27 -6.95
N ARG A 21 -12.45 8.63 -8.18
CA ARG A 21 -11.54 8.57 -9.34
C ARG A 21 -10.26 9.38 -9.13
N GLY A 22 -10.38 10.55 -8.49
CA GLY A 22 -9.24 11.43 -8.20
C GLY A 22 -8.28 10.81 -7.17
N GLU A 23 -8.81 10.16 -6.14
CA GLU A 23 -7.99 9.46 -5.15
C GLU A 23 -7.24 8.27 -5.76
N ILE A 24 -7.93 7.45 -6.56
CA ILE A 24 -7.31 6.31 -7.25
C ILE A 24 -6.22 6.81 -8.19
N ALA A 25 -6.50 7.84 -8.99
CA ALA A 25 -5.50 8.44 -9.88
C ALA A 25 -4.30 8.98 -9.09
N GLY A 26 -4.54 9.67 -7.97
CA GLY A 26 -3.48 10.16 -7.10
C GLY A 26 -2.59 9.03 -6.57
N LEU A 27 -3.17 7.92 -6.11
CA LEU A 27 -2.43 6.75 -5.65
C LEU A 27 -1.59 6.10 -6.77
N LEU A 28 -2.15 5.99 -7.98
CA LEU A 28 -1.43 5.44 -9.13
C LEU A 28 -0.23 6.32 -9.54
N THR A 29 -0.42 7.63 -9.64
CA THR A 29 0.67 8.58 -9.94
C THR A 29 1.76 8.51 -8.86
N SER A 30 1.35 8.60 -7.60
CA SER A 30 2.20 8.53 -6.42
C SER A 30 3.03 7.23 -6.36
N GLY A 31 2.41 6.09 -6.69
CA GLY A 31 3.12 4.81 -6.78
C GLY A 31 4.11 4.76 -7.95
N ALA A 32 3.73 5.28 -9.11
CA ALA A 32 4.56 5.28 -10.31
C ALA A 32 5.83 6.14 -10.15
N GLU A 33 5.71 7.33 -9.56
CA GLU A 33 6.83 8.23 -9.27
C GLU A 33 7.84 7.57 -8.32
N ARG A 34 7.37 7.00 -7.20
CA ARG A 34 8.26 6.29 -6.26
C ARG A 34 8.94 5.09 -6.86
N LEU A 35 8.24 4.33 -7.72
CA LEU A 35 8.83 3.19 -8.41
C LEU A 35 9.93 3.64 -9.39
N ALA A 36 9.75 4.78 -10.06
CA ALA A 36 10.78 5.37 -10.90
C ALA A 36 11.99 5.79 -10.06
N ASP A 37 11.78 6.49 -8.94
CA ASP A 37 12.84 6.96 -8.06
C ASP A 37 13.61 5.80 -7.40
N ALA A 38 12.95 4.69 -7.06
CA ALA A 38 13.59 3.50 -6.50
C ALA A 38 14.68 2.90 -7.43
N ARG A 39 14.63 3.22 -8.73
CA ARG A 39 15.62 2.79 -9.73
C ARG A 39 16.83 3.71 -9.82
N ASN A 40 16.84 4.84 -9.10
CA ASN A 40 17.98 5.73 -9.05
C ASN A 40 19.16 5.07 -8.31
N ALA A 41 20.18 4.65 -9.06
CA ALA A 41 21.37 4.00 -8.53
C ALA A 41 22.25 4.92 -7.67
N GLY A 42 22.03 6.24 -7.69
CA GLY A 42 22.72 7.20 -6.83
C GLY A 42 22.19 7.23 -5.39
N LEU A 43 21.05 6.60 -5.10
CA LEU A 43 20.52 6.47 -3.76
C LEU A 43 21.07 5.24 -3.05
N ALA A 44 21.15 5.32 -1.72
CA ALA A 44 21.46 4.16 -0.87
C ALA A 44 20.41 3.05 -1.07
N LEU A 45 20.83 1.80 -0.89
CA LEU A 45 19.95 0.64 -1.08
C LEU A 45 18.72 0.69 -0.17
N SER A 46 18.88 1.14 1.09
CA SER A 46 17.78 1.34 2.04
C SER A 46 16.74 2.33 1.51
N SER A 47 17.18 3.50 1.01
CA SER A 47 16.27 4.50 0.44
C SER A 47 15.54 3.98 -0.80
N ARG A 48 16.23 3.21 -1.66
CA ARG A 48 15.60 2.58 -2.83
C ARG A 48 14.56 1.53 -2.43
N PHE A 49 14.84 0.78 -1.37
CA PHE A 49 13.89 -0.17 -0.80
C PHE A 49 12.65 0.55 -0.24
N ASP A 50 12.83 1.62 0.53
CA ASP A 50 11.73 2.41 1.08
C ASP A 50 10.83 2.97 -0.02
N LEU A 51 11.43 3.47 -1.12
CA LEU A 51 10.69 3.96 -2.29
C LEU A 51 9.90 2.84 -2.96
N ALA A 52 10.52 1.70 -3.23
CA ALA A 52 9.86 0.56 -3.86
C ALA A 52 8.71 0.00 -2.99
N TYR A 53 8.92 -0.10 -1.67
CA TYR A 53 7.91 -0.54 -0.72
C TYR A 53 6.70 0.41 -0.70
N ASN A 54 6.95 1.72 -0.59
CA ASN A 54 5.88 2.71 -0.59
C ASN A 54 5.15 2.80 -1.94
N ALA A 55 5.83 2.50 -3.05
CA ALA A 55 5.17 2.34 -4.36
C ALA A 55 4.19 1.16 -4.38
N ALA A 56 4.64 -0.02 -3.93
CA ALA A 56 3.79 -1.20 -3.83
C ALA A 56 2.59 -0.97 -2.89
N HIS A 57 2.81 -0.26 -1.79
CA HIS A 57 1.75 0.13 -0.86
C HIS A 57 0.72 1.04 -1.54
N ALA A 58 1.16 2.08 -2.26
CA ALA A 58 0.25 2.98 -2.99
C ALA A 58 -0.59 2.23 -4.03
N PHE A 59 0.00 1.30 -4.78
CA PHE A 59 -0.74 0.47 -5.74
C PHE A 59 -1.75 -0.47 -5.07
N SER A 60 -1.39 -1.04 -3.92
CA SER A 60 -2.30 -1.88 -3.13
C SER A 60 -3.50 -1.07 -2.63
N LEU A 61 -3.29 0.15 -2.16
CA LEU A 61 -4.36 1.07 -1.79
C LEU A 61 -5.23 1.45 -2.99
N ALA A 62 -4.64 1.72 -4.15
CA ALA A 62 -5.39 2.02 -5.38
C ALA A 62 -6.31 0.85 -5.77
N ALA A 63 -5.82 -0.39 -5.66
CA ALA A 63 -6.60 -1.58 -5.93
C ALA A 63 -7.76 -1.77 -4.93
N LEU A 64 -7.52 -1.57 -3.62
CA LEU A 64 -8.58 -1.61 -2.62
C LEU A 64 -9.67 -0.56 -2.91
N ARG A 65 -9.25 0.68 -3.19
CA ARG A 65 -10.15 1.78 -3.52
C ARG A 65 -10.97 1.51 -4.77
N TRP A 66 -10.35 0.94 -5.80
CA TRP A 66 -11.02 0.48 -7.02
C TRP A 66 -12.07 -0.60 -6.74
N HIS A 67 -11.80 -1.49 -5.77
CA HIS A 67 -12.72 -2.54 -5.36
C HIS A 67 -13.80 -2.10 -4.36
N GLY A 68 -13.89 -0.82 -4.03
CA GLY A 68 -14.92 -0.30 -3.13
C GLY A 68 -14.54 -0.33 -1.65
N TYR A 69 -13.26 -0.58 -1.34
CA TYR A 69 -12.79 -0.80 0.02
C TYR A 69 -11.75 0.22 0.46
N ARG A 70 -11.74 0.51 1.77
CA ARG A 70 -10.67 1.22 2.46
C ARG A 70 -10.04 0.30 3.49
N SER A 71 -8.71 0.40 3.65
CA SER A 71 -8.04 -0.21 4.80
C SER A 71 -8.43 0.57 6.06
N GLU A 72 -8.99 -0.08 7.07
CA GLU A 72 -9.28 0.57 8.36
C GLU A 72 -8.02 0.77 9.22
N ASN A 73 -6.96 0.02 8.92
CA ASN A 73 -5.69 0.13 9.63
C ASN A 73 -4.72 1.04 8.85
N CYS A 74 -4.63 2.29 9.30
CA CYS A 74 -3.56 3.24 8.90
C CYS A 74 -2.23 2.98 9.67
N TYR A 75 -2.18 1.97 10.56
CA TYR A 75 -1.00 1.62 11.36
C TYR A 75 -0.23 0.42 10.81
N LEU A 76 0.24 0.52 9.58
CA LEU A 76 1.36 -0.30 9.09
C LEU A 76 2.63 0.55 8.96
N VAL A 77 2.84 1.47 9.91
CA VAL A 77 4.09 2.24 9.94
C VAL A 77 5.22 1.37 10.51
N PHE A 78 5.14 0.75 11.68
CA PHE A 78 6.21 -0.15 12.14
C PHE A 78 5.70 -1.02 13.30
N GLN A 79 5.45 -2.32 13.05
CA GLN A 79 5.56 -3.37 14.06
C GLN A 79 6.21 -4.61 13.42
N LEU A 80 7.49 -4.49 13.10
CA LEU A 80 8.40 -5.64 13.15
C LEU A 80 9.08 -5.56 14.53
N PRO A 81 8.84 -6.50 15.46
CA PRO A 81 9.75 -6.63 16.57
C PRO A 81 11.09 -7.10 16.01
N ALA A 82 12.09 -6.21 16.04
CA ALA A 82 13.47 -6.62 16.14
C ALA A 82 13.65 -7.30 17.51
N VAL A 83 13.22 -8.56 17.63
CA VAL A 83 13.69 -9.46 18.67
C VAL A 83 14.72 -10.36 18.01
N HIS A 84 15.96 -9.90 18.14
CA HIS A 84 17.18 -10.68 18.24
C HIS A 84 16.91 -12.13 18.67
N SER A 85 17.18 -13.08 17.78
CA SER A 85 17.72 -14.42 18.08
C SER A 85 17.87 -15.17 16.76
N LEU A 86 19.11 -15.28 16.28
CA LEU A 86 19.83 -16.52 15.97
C LEU A 86 21.26 -16.15 15.56
#